data_AF-A0A4Y7SQS4-F1
#
_entry.id   AF-A0A4Y7SQS4-F1
#
_cell.length_a   1.000
_cell.length_b   1.000
_cell.length_c   1.000
_cell.angle_alpha   90.00
_cell.angle_beta   90.00
_cell.angle_gamma   90.00
#
_symmetry.space_group_name_H-M   'P 1'
#
loop_
_entity.id
_entity.type
_entity.pdbx_description
1 polymer ?
#
loop_
_entity_poly.entity_id
_entity_poly.type
_entity_poly.pdbx_seq_one_letter_code
_entity_poly.pdbx_strand_id
1 'polypeptide(L)'
;FKVHRSVLAKHSPIFADLFKIPHPPTEPTVESCPVVVLQDTAEDIKHLLLILYGDRSDEPPQFPVLAAMIRLGRKYEIARLKEDALGLLKKAFPVTLDDHSECMCGRRT
;
A
#
# COMPACT_ATOMS: atom_id res chain seq x y z
N PHE A 1 11.64 9.68 1.04
CA PHE A 1 10.50 9.90 1.96
C PHE A 1 11.02 9.97 3.39
N LYS A 2 10.41 10.77 4.28
CA LYS A 2 10.74 10.85 5.71
C LYS A 2 9.45 10.64 6.50
N VAL A 3 9.36 9.55 7.25
CA VAL A 3 8.12 9.10 7.91
C VAL A 3 8.42 8.51 9.28
N HIS A 4 7.39 8.33 10.10
CA HIS A 4 7.53 7.76 11.43
C HIS A 4 7.68 6.23 11.37
N ARG A 5 8.79 5.73 11.94
CA ARG A 5 9.04 4.29 12.14
C ARG A 5 7.87 3.56 12.79
N SER A 6 7.25 4.19 13.79
CA SER A 6 6.13 3.62 14.54
C SER A 6 4.89 3.38 13.67
N VAL A 7 4.61 4.25 12.70
CA VAL A 7 3.49 4.09 11.78
C VAL A 7 3.73 2.89 10.87
N LEU A 8 4.93 2.77 10.29
CA LEU A 8 5.29 1.62 9.47
C LEU A 8 5.24 0.31 10.26
N ALA A 9 5.84 0.27 11.45
CA ALA A 9 5.85 -0.91 12.32
C ALA A 9 4.46 -1.31 12.82
N LYS A 10 3.56 -0.35 13.04
CA LYS A 10 2.17 -0.62 13.44
C LYS A 10 1.40 -1.40 12.38
N HIS A 11 1.67 -1.13 11.11
CA HIS A 11 0.91 -1.67 9.99
C HIS A 11 1.58 -2.86 9.29
N SER A 12 2.88 -3.06 9.53
CA SER A 12 3.67 -4.09 8.86
C SER A 12 4.60 -4.78 9.87
N PRO A 13 4.44 -6.10 10.09
CA PRO A 13 5.37 -6.86 10.91
C PRO A 13 6.77 -6.91 10.27
N ILE A 14 6.86 -6.93 8.92
CA ILE A 14 8.14 -6.87 8.20
C ILE A 14 8.92 -5.61 8.55
N PHE A 15 8.27 -4.44 8.53
CA PHE A 15 8.92 -3.20 8.98
C PHE A 15 9.22 -3.24 10.48
N ALA A 16 8.31 -3.75 11.31
CA ALA A 16 8.53 -3.86 12.75
C ALA A 16 9.80 -4.66 13.09
N ASP A 17 9.99 -5.80 12.42
CA ASP A 17 11.15 -6.67 12.59
C ASP A 17 12.41 -6.08 11.97
N LEU A 18 12.32 -5.50 10.77
CA LEU A 18 13.43 -4.78 10.14
C LEU A 18 14.05 -3.77 11.10
N PHE A 19 13.22 -3.01 11.81
CA PHE A 19 13.74 -1.98 12.69
C PHE A 19 14.25 -2.49 14.06
N LYS A 20 13.97 -3.75 14.44
CA LYS A 20 14.56 -4.37 15.64
C LYS A 20 16.00 -4.80 15.40
N ILE A 21 16.40 -4.98 14.14
CA ILE A 21 17.77 -5.32 13.78
C ILE A 21 18.68 -4.13 14.16
N PRO A 22 19.77 -4.38 14.91
CA PRO A 22 20.75 -3.34 15.20
C PRO A 22 21.39 -2.87 13.89
N HIS A 23 21.26 -1.58 13.60
CA HIS A 23 21.90 -0.97 12.44
C HIS A 23 23.37 -0.68 12.81
N PRO A 24 24.36 -1.16 12.04
CA PRO A 24 25.76 -0.85 12.30
C PRO A 24 26.03 0.66 12.17
N PRO A 25 26.99 1.21 12.93
CA PRO A 25 27.26 2.65 12.97
C PRO A 25 27.77 3.23 11.65
N THR A 26 28.13 2.38 10.68
CA THR A 26 28.56 2.76 9.33
C THR A 26 27.41 3.01 8.35
N GLU A 27 26.16 2.80 8.76
CA GLU A 27 25.03 3.01 7.86
C GLU A 27 24.80 4.49 7.51
N PRO A 28 24.36 4.75 6.27
CA PRO A 28 24.07 6.10 5.83
C PRO A 28 22.89 6.70 6.61
N THR A 29 23.12 7.85 7.22
CA THR A 29 22.07 8.70 7.78
C THR A 29 21.83 9.92 6.91
N VAL A 30 20.58 10.33 6.75
CA VAL A 30 20.20 11.58 6.11
C VAL A 30 19.47 12.43 7.13
N GLU A 31 19.94 13.65 7.38
CA GLU A 31 19.39 14.54 8.43
C GLU A 31 19.29 13.84 9.81
N SER A 32 20.33 13.10 10.17
CA SER A 32 20.39 12.30 11.42
C SER A 32 19.32 11.22 11.55
N CYS A 33 18.61 10.90 10.47
CA CYS A 33 17.63 9.81 10.42
C CYS A 33 18.24 8.58 9.71
N PRO A 34 17.98 7.36 10.21
CA PRO A 34 18.42 6.14 9.54
C PRO A 34 17.73 5.99 8.18
N VAL A 35 18.48 5.55 7.18
CA VAL A 35 17.97 5.34 5.82
C VAL A 35 17.73 3.86 5.57
N VAL A 36 16.51 3.51 5.20
CA VAL A 36 16.17 2.17 4.73
C VAL A 36 16.00 2.21 3.22
N VAL A 37 16.84 1.44 2.51
CA VAL A 37 16.73 1.28 1.05
C VAL A 37 15.73 0.18 0.75
N LEU A 38 14.69 0.52 -0.02
CA LEU A 38 13.67 -0.42 -0.49
C LEU A 38 13.90 -0.73 -1.97
N GLN A 39 13.53 -1.93 -2.39
CA GLN A 39 13.65 -2.39 -3.79
C GLN A 39 12.42 -2.02 -4.64
N ASP A 40 11.45 -1.32 -4.05
CA ASP A 40 10.19 -0.97 -4.68
C ASP A 40 10.27 0.41 -5.34
N THR A 41 9.38 0.66 -6.29
CA THR A 41 9.34 1.95 -6.97
C THR A 41 8.93 3.05 -5.99
N ALA A 42 9.46 4.27 -6.22
CA ALA A 42 9.08 5.43 -5.39
C ALA A 42 7.57 5.70 -5.45
N GLU A 43 6.93 5.39 -6.58
CA GLU A 43 5.49 5.51 -6.77
C GLU A 43 4.70 4.53 -5.91
N ASP A 44 5.06 3.23 -5.91
CA ASP A 44 4.40 2.22 -5.08
C ASP A 44 4.52 2.60 -3.59
N ILE A 45 5.72 3.03 -3.16
CA ILE A 45 5.95 3.48 -1.78
C ILE A 45 5.14 4.73 -1.45
N LYS A 46 5.02 5.69 -2.37
CA LYS A 46 4.17 6.88 -2.16
C LYS A 46 2.72 6.47 -1.89
N HIS A 47 2.14 5.60 -2.71
CA HIS A 47 0.77 5.12 -2.53
C HIS A 47 0.59 4.38 -1.21
N LEU A 48 1.54 3.51 -0.85
CA LEU A 48 1.53 2.84 0.44
C LEU A 48 1.48 3.85 1.60
N LEU A 49 2.37 4.85 1.58
CA LEU A 49 2.45 5.84 2.65
C LEU A 49 1.16 6.66 2.76
N LEU A 50 0.56 7.10 1.66
CA LEU A 50 -0.73 7.81 1.68
C LEU A 50 -1.80 6.98 2.40
N ILE A 51 -1.92 5.69 2.06
CA ILE A 51 -2.90 4.79 2.67
C ILE A 51 -2.62 4.60 4.17
N LEU A 52 -1.37 4.38 4.57
CA LEU A 52 -1.00 4.17 5.98
C LEU A 52 -1.24 5.40 6.85
N TYR A 53 -1.08 6.59 6.27
CA TYR A 53 -1.35 7.87 6.94
C TYR A 53 -2.81 8.31 6.85
N GLY A 54 -3.68 7.47 6.27
CA GLY A 54 -5.12 7.70 6.26
C GLY A 54 -5.61 8.64 5.16
N ASP A 55 -4.77 8.95 4.16
CA ASP A 55 -5.24 9.63 2.97
C ASP A 55 -6.08 8.65 2.14
N ARG A 56 -7.40 8.79 2.29
CA ARG A 56 -8.40 8.04 1.54
C ARG A 56 -9.00 9.00 0.54
N SER A 57 -8.61 8.86 -0.72
CA SER A 57 -9.36 9.47 -1.81
C SER A 57 -10.76 8.85 -1.87
N ASP A 58 -11.77 9.69 -2.03
CA ASP A 58 -13.14 9.24 -2.32
C ASP A 58 -13.26 8.66 -3.75
N GLU A 59 -12.27 8.93 -4.61
CA GLU A 59 -12.22 8.42 -5.97
C GLU A 59 -11.73 6.96 -6.01
N PRO A 60 -12.32 6.12 -6.88
CA PRO A 60 -11.86 4.75 -7.05
C PRO A 60 -10.42 4.75 -7.58
N PRO A 61 -9.49 4.02 -6.94
CA PRO A 61 -8.10 4.02 -7.36
C PRO A 61 -7.94 3.38 -8.74
N GLN A 62 -7.02 3.93 -9.54
CA GLN A 62 -6.65 3.35 -10.82
C GLN A 62 -6.00 1.97 -10.64
N PHE A 63 -6.05 1.14 -11.68
CA PHE A 63 -5.49 -0.21 -11.64
C PHE A 63 -4.01 -0.29 -11.16
N PRO A 64 -3.09 0.60 -11.57
CA PRO A 64 -1.72 0.57 -11.06
C PRO A 64 -1.63 0.71 -9.53
N VAL A 65 -2.50 1.54 -8.93
CA VAL A 65 -2.58 1.73 -7.47
C VAL A 65 -3.07 0.45 -6.81
N LEU A 66 -4.12 -0.18 -7.34
CA LEU A 66 -4.61 -1.48 -6.86
C LEU A 66 -3.54 -2.57 -6.94
N ALA A 67 -2.81 -2.63 -8.06
CA ALA A 67 -1.70 -3.56 -8.23
C ALA A 67 -0.59 -3.32 -7.20
N ALA A 68 -0.21 -2.06 -6.96
CA ALA A 68 0.75 -1.68 -5.93
C ALA A 68 0.27 -2.09 -4.53
N MET A 69 -1.00 -1.84 -4.19
CA MET A 69 -1.59 -2.24 -2.92
C MET A 69 -1.49 -3.75 -2.70
N ILE A 70 -1.75 -4.56 -3.73
CA ILE A 70 -1.65 -6.03 -3.61
C ILE A 70 -0.19 -6.47 -3.48
N ARG A 71 0.71 -5.95 -4.32
CA ARG A 71 2.14 -6.30 -4.30
C ARG A 71 2.78 -5.94 -2.97
N LEU A 72 2.64 -4.69 -2.54
CA LEU A 72 3.23 -4.20 -1.29
C LEU A 72 2.53 -4.76 -0.06
N GLY A 73 1.20 -4.92 -0.11
CA GLY A 73 0.42 -5.56 0.95
C GLY A 73 0.90 -6.98 1.22
N ARG A 74 1.24 -7.74 0.17
CA ARG A 74 1.85 -9.07 0.33
C ARG A 74 3.30 -8.99 0.80
N LYS A 75 4.13 -8.13 0.20
CA LYS A 75 5.57 -8.03 0.48
C LYS A 75 5.87 -7.61 1.92
N TYR A 76 5.07 -6.69 2.45
CA TYR A 76 5.23 -6.12 3.79
C TYR A 76 4.19 -6.63 4.79
N GLU A 77 3.42 -7.65 4.42
CA GLU A 77 2.38 -8.26 5.27
C GLU A 77 1.37 -7.26 5.84
N ILE A 78 0.95 -6.31 5.01
CA ILE A 78 -0.04 -5.28 5.37
C ILE A 78 -1.41 -5.80 4.92
N ALA A 79 -2.03 -6.62 5.77
CA ALA A 79 -3.29 -7.32 5.46
C ALA A 79 -4.39 -6.39 4.95
N ARG A 80 -4.57 -5.25 5.61
CA ARG A 80 -5.56 -4.22 5.22
C ARG A 80 -5.39 -3.73 3.78
N LEU A 81 -4.15 -3.57 3.31
CA LEU A 81 -3.88 -3.11 1.94
C LEU A 81 -4.39 -4.12 0.91
N LYS A 82 -4.14 -5.41 1.17
CA LYS A 82 -4.58 -6.50 0.32
C LYS A 82 -6.11 -6.64 0.33
N GLU A 83 -6.73 -6.56 1.51
CA GLU A 83 -8.18 -6.65 1.68
C GLU A 83 -8.91 -5.49 1.00
N ASP A 84 -8.45 -4.25 1.22
CA ASP A 84 -9.02 -3.06 0.60
C ASP A 84 -8.91 -3.17 -0.94
N ALA A 85 -7.74 -3.53 -1.48
CA ALA A 85 -7.57 -3.69 -2.93
C ALA A 85 -8.41 -4.82 -3.53
N LEU A 86 -8.52 -5.96 -2.84
CA LEU A 86 -9.35 -7.07 -3.30
C LEU A 86 -10.84 -6.72 -3.27
N GLY A 87 -11.29 -5.99 -2.24
CA GLY A 87 -12.65 -5.48 -2.13
C GLY A 87 -12.98 -4.54 -3.29
N LEU A 88 -12.06 -3.65 -3.65
CA LEU A 88 -12.22 -2.74 -4.78
C LEU A 88 -12.23 -3.48 -6.13
N LEU A 89 -11.35 -4.47 -6.31
CA LEU A 89 -11.35 -5.30 -7.52
C LEU A 89 -12.65 -6.09 -7.70
N LYS A 90 -13.18 -6.69 -6.63
CA LYS A 90 -14.46 -7.41 -6.67
C LYS A 90 -15.64 -6.50 -7.02
N LYS A 91 -15.62 -5.25 -6.56
CA LYS A 91 -16.62 -4.24 -6.94
C LYS A 91 -16.48 -3.81 -8.39
N ALA A 92 -15.24 -3.68 -8.89
CA ALA A 92 -14.97 -3.27 -10.26
C ALA A 92 -15.25 -4.38 -11.29
N PHE A 93 -15.03 -5.64 -10.89
CA PHE A 93 -15.19 -6.84 -11.72
C PHE A 93 -16.03 -7.88 -10.97
N PRO A 94 -17.36 -7.75 -11.02
CA PRO A 94 -18.25 -8.73 -10.41
C PRO A 94 -18.04 -10.11 -11.06
N VAL A 95 -18.01 -11.15 -10.23
CA VAL A 95 -17.72 -12.53 -10.67
C VAL A 95 -18.94 -13.24 -11.26
N THR A 96 -20.12 -12.63 -11.22
CA THR A 96 -21.36 -13.20 -11.77
C THR A 96 -21.86 -12.36 -12.95
N LEU A 97 -22.44 -13.03 -13.95
CA LEU A 97 -23.02 -12.37 -15.14
C LEU A 97 -24.20 -11.46 -14.79
N ASP A 98 -24.94 -11.79 -13.73
CA ASP A 98 -26.09 -10.99 -13.27
C ASP A 98 -25.62 -9.64 -12.68
N ASP A 99 -24.56 -9.62 -11.88
CA ASP A 99 -23.97 -8.38 -11.31
C ASP A 99 -23.33 -7.47 -12.38
N HIS A 100 -22.89 -8.06 -13.50
CA HIS A 100 -22.22 -7.33 -14.59
C HIS A 100 -23.19 -6.45 -15.39
N SER A 101 -24.49 -6.78 -15.37
CA SER A 101 -25.55 -6.05 -16.06
C SER A 101 -25.91 -4.72 -15.39
N GLU A 102 -25.85 -4.67 -14.05
CA GLU A 102 -26.11 -3.46 -13.26
C GLU A 102 -24.92 -2.48 -13.29
N CYS A 103 -23.68 -2.98 -13.20
CA CYS A 103 -22.48 -2.14 -13.14
C CYS A 103 -22.17 -1.40 -14.45
N MET A 104 -22.59 -1.94 -15.61
CA MET A 104 -22.42 -1.31 -16.92
C MET A 104 -23.54 -0.31 -17.28
N CYS A 105 -24.69 -0.34 -16.59
CA CYS A 105 -25.76 0.62 -16.84
C CYS A 105 -25.41 2.01 -16.29
N GLY A 106 -24.62 2.10 -15.20
CA GLY A 106 -24.21 3.35 -14.57
C GLY A 106 -22.96 4.04 -15.14
N ARG A 107 -22.32 3.51 -16.19
CA ARG A 107 -21.11 4.09 -16.81
C ARG A 107 -21.31 4.60 -18.25
N ARG A 108 -22.55 4.92 -18.62
CA ARG A 108 -22.84 5.67 -19.85
C ARG A 108 -23.18 7.12 -19.52
N THR A 109 -22.15 7.97 -19.47
CA THR A 109 -22.23 9.39 -19.83
C THR A 109 -20.88 9.81 -20.37
#